data_AF-A0A6J5GKX1-F1
#
_entry.id   AF-A0A6J5GKX1-F1
#
_cell.length_a   1.000
_cell.length_b   1.000
_cell.length_c   1.000
_cell.angle_alpha   90.00
_cell.angle_beta   90.00
_cell.angle_gamma   90.00
#
_symmetry.space_group_name_H-M   'P 1'
#
loop_
_entity.id
_entity.type
_entity.pdbx_description
1 polymer ?
#
loop_
_entity_poly.entity_id
_entity_poly.type
_entity_poly.pdbx_seq_one_letter_code
_entity_poly.pdbx_strand_id
1 'polypeptide(L)' 'MLRYLIGIGLPFLGVIGALPWVAAQPDRYVFGVPFIYAWIFSWFVLTSGCLFFCWHFFDRHRYANES' A
#
# COMPACT_ATOMS: atom_id res chain seq x y z
N MET A 1 17.31 8.78 -1.15
CA MET A 1 17.18 7.30 -1.13
C MET A 1 16.24 6.78 -0.05
N LEU A 2 16.27 7.27 1.20
CA LEU A 2 15.38 6.81 2.30
C LEU A 2 13.87 6.88 2.00
N ARG A 3 13.45 7.87 1.21
CA ARG A 3 12.09 8.03 0.67
C ARG A 3 11.56 6.80 -0.07
N TYR A 4 12.40 6.16 -0.88
CA TYR A 4 12.01 4.96 -1.63
C TYR A 4 11.89 3.75 -0.71
N LEU A 5 12.74 3.65 0.31
CA LEU A 5 12.66 2.57 1.31
C LEU A 5 11.35 2.60 2.10
N ILE A 6 10.83 3.78 2.44
CA ILE A 6 9.55 3.90 3.15
C ILE A 6 8.38 3.80 2.17
N GLY A 7 8.45 4.47 1.01
CA GLY A 7 7.38 4.49 0.02
C GLY A 7 7.15 3.16 -0.72
N ILE A 8 8.18 2.32 -0.87
CA ILE A 8 8.08 0.98 -1.48
C ILE A 8 8.18 -0.12 -0.43
N GLY A 9 9.00 0.04 0.61
CA GLY A 9 9.15 -0.99 1.64
C GLY A 9 7.86 -1.20 2.43
N LEU A 10 7.12 -0.14 2.76
CA LEU A 10 5.86 -0.24 3.50
C LEU A 10 4.75 -0.97 2.71
N PRO A 11 4.46 -0.64 1.43
CA PRO A 11 3.49 -1.41 0.66
C PRO A 11 3.99 -2.83 0.38
N PHE A 12 5.28 -3.04 0.10
CA PHE A 12 5.80 -4.37 -0.18
C PHE A 12 5.73 -5.32 1.03
N LEU A 13 6.11 -4.83 2.22
CA LEU A 13 5.97 -5.57 3.47
C LEU A 13 4.51 -5.82 3.83
N GLY A 14 3.62 -4.86 3.55
CA GLY A 14 2.20 -5.06 3.72
C GLY A 14 1.65 -6.17 2.81
N VAL A 15 1.99 -6.15 1.51
CA VAL A 15 1.50 -7.12 0.51
C VAL A 15 1.95 -8.51 0.92
N ILE A 16 3.26 -8.67 1.13
CA ILE A 16 3.87 -9.97 1.39
C ILE A 16 3.55 -10.45 2.80
N GLY A 17 3.50 -9.57 3.80
CA GLY A 17 3.19 -9.95 5.18
C GLY A 17 1.76 -10.43 5.36
N ALA A 18 0.80 -9.86 4.63
CA ALA A 18 -0.59 -10.23 4.76
C ALA A 18 -1.09 -11.20 3.67
N LEU A 19 -0.29 -11.47 2.63
CA LEU A 19 -0.51 -12.55 1.66
C LEU A 19 -0.77 -13.92 2.31
N PRO A 20 0.05 -14.39 3.28
CA PRO A 20 -0.17 -15.66 3.98
C PRO A 20 -1.51 -15.68 4.72
N TRP A 21 -1.89 -14.56 5.33
CA TRP A 21 -3.14 -14.44 6.08
C TRP A 21 -4.36 -14.49 5.17
N VAL A 22 -4.30 -13.81 4.02
CA VAL A 22 -5.37 -13.83 3.02
C VAL A 22 -5.45 -15.18 2.33
N ALA A 23 -4.32 -15.79 2.01
CA ALA A 23 -4.27 -17.13 1.41
C ALA A 23 -4.75 -18.23 2.36
N ALA A 24 -4.64 -18.02 3.67
CA ALA A 24 -5.21 -18.93 4.68
C ALA A 24 -6.74 -18.88 4.78
N GLN A 25 -7.42 -17.95 4.08
CA GLN A 25 -8.87 -17.77 4.13
C GLN A 25 -9.55 -17.90 2.75
N PRO A 26 -9.41 -19.04 2.05
CA PRO A 26 -9.96 -19.22 0.71
C PRO A 26 -11.51 -19.22 0.68
N ASP A 27 -12.16 -19.68 1.76
CA ASP A 27 -13.62 -19.73 1.87
C ASP A 27 -14.26 -18.43 2.37
N ARG A 28 -13.48 -17.35 2.50
CA ARG A 28 -14.01 -16.05 2.91
C ARG A 28 -14.64 -15.35 1.71
N TYR A 29 -15.96 -15.21 1.73
CA TYR A 29 -16.72 -14.44 0.75
C TYR A 29 -17.25 -13.16 1.39
N VAL A 30 -17.16 -12.05 0.67
CA VAL A 30 -17.72 -10.75 1.05
C VAL A 30 -18.79 -10.43 0.02
N PHE A 31 -20.06 -10.31 0.43
CA PHE A 31 -21.19 -10.11 -0.50
C PHE A 31 -21.27 -11.12 -1.67
N GLY A 32 -20.79 -12.36 -1.46
CA GLY A 32 -20.77 -13.39 -2.50
C GLY A 32 -19.55 -13.36 -3.43
N VAL A 33 -18.65 -12.39 -3.28
CA VAL A 33 -17.38 -12.32 -4.01
C VAL A 33 -16.21 -12.82 -3.13
N PRO A 34 -15.25 -13.58 -3.67
CA PRO A 34 -14.08 -14.01 -2.92
C PRO A 34 -13.32 -12.83 -2.30
N PHE A 35 -12.96 -12.95 -1.03
CA PHE A 35 -12.26 -11.92 -0.25
C PHE A 35 -10.94 -11.47 -0.89
N ILE A 36 -10.29 -12.35 -1.65
CA ILE A 36 -9.04 -12.04 -2.37
C ILE A 36 -9.19 -10.86 -3.34
N TYR A 37 -10.38 -10.66 -3.93
CA TYR A 37 -10.62 -9.52 -4.80
C TYR A 37 -10.69 -8.21 -4.02
N ALA A 38 -11.40 -8.20 -2.88
CA ALA A 38 -11.45 -7.03 -1.99
C ALA A 38 -10.06 -6.66 -1.47
N TRP A 39 -9.24 -7.66 -1.18
CA TRP A 39 -7.84 -7.51 -0.79
C TRP A 39 -7.00 -6.84 -1.89
N ILE A 40 -7.08 -7.33 -3.14
CA ILE A 40 -6.38 -6.75 -4.29
C ILE A 40 -6.79 -5.28 -4.51
N PHE A 41 -8.08 -4.95 -4.40
CA PHE A 41 -8.53 -3.56 -4.49
C PHE A 41 -7.99 -2.68 -3.36
N SER A 42 -7.96 -3.20 -2.13
CA SER A 42 -7.31 -2.51 -1.01
C SER A 42 -5.84 -2.23 -1.28
N TRP A 43 -5.11 -3.15 -1.91
CA TRP A 43 -3.72 -2.92 -2.32
C TRP A 43 -3.55 -1.77 -3.30
N PHE A 44 -4.51 -1.61 -4.20
CA PHE A 44 -4.51 -0.51 -5.15
C PHE A 44 -4.60 0.84 -4.43
N VAL A 45 -5.54 0.94 -3.48
CA VAL A 45 -5.73 2.13 -2.64
C VAL A 45 -4.52 2.36 -1.74
N LEU A 46 -3.97 1.30 -1.14
CA LEU A 46 -2.81 1.40 -0.24
C LEU A 46 -1.55 1.83 -0.98
N THR A 47 -1.35 1.37 -2.22
CA THR A 47 -0.25 1.80 -3.08
C THR A 47 -0.39 3.28 -3.43
N SER A 48 -1.60 3.71 -3.85
CA SER A 48 -1.90 5.12 -4.09
C SER A 48 -1.68 5.99 -2.83
N GLY A 49 -2.13 5.51 -1.67
CA GLY A 49 -1.90 6.14 -0.37
C GLY A 49 -0.42 6.22 -0.02
N CYS A 50 0.38 5.17 -0.29
CA CYS A 50 1.83 5.19 -0.07
C CYS A 50 2.51 6.25 -0.94
N LEU A 51 2.15 6.36 -2.21
CA LEU A 51 2.64 7.42 -3.11
C LEU A 51 2.26 8.81 -2.58
N PHE A 52 1.01 9.00 -2.15
CA PHE A 52 0.53 10.26 -1.59
C PHE A 52 1.25 10.62 -0.29
N PHE A 53 1.45 9.67 0.62
CA PHE A 53 2.16 9.89 1.87
C PHE A 53 3.63 10.22 1.63
N CYS A 54 4.26 9.53 0.68
CA CYS A 54 5.65 9.79 0.28
C CYS A 54 5.79 11.22 -0.28
N TRP A 55 4.83 11.67 -1.08
CA TRP A 55 4.75 13.03 -1.56
C TRP A 55 4.57 14.04 -0.40
N HIS A 56 3.59 13.80 0.49
CA HIS A 56 3.26 14.71 1.58
C HIS A 56 4.41 14.89 2.58
N PHE A 57 5.07 13.79 2.98
CA PHE A 57 6.14 13.83 3.98
C PHE A 57 7.50 14.25 3.41
N PHE A 58 7.82 13.86 2.16
CA PHE A 58 9.18 14.00 1.63
C PHE A 58 9.31 15.06 0.52
N ASP A 59 8.27 15.32 -0.24
CA ASP A 59 8.30 16.19 -1.42
C ASP A 59 7.92 17.64 -1.07
N ARG A 60 7.13 17.86 -0.01
CA ARG A 60 6.81 19.19 0.51
C ARG A 60 8.04 20.05 0.83
N HIS A 61 9.12 19.43 1.27
CA HIS A 61 10.37 20.13 1.62
C HIS A 61 11.26 20.47 0.42
N ARG A 62 11.05 19.86 -0.76
CA ARG A 62 11.86 20.19 -1.95
C ARG A 62 11.39 21.47 -2.64
N TYR A 63 10.08 21.66 -2.79
CA TYR A 63 9.53 22.85 -3.43
C TYR A 63 9.71 24.15 -2.63
N ALA A 64 9.90 24.07 -1.30
CA ALA A 64 10.06 25.25 -0.44
C ALA A 64 11.46 25.89 -0.49
N ASN A 65 12.47 25.17 -1.01
CA ASN A 65 13.87 25.63 -1.03
C ASN A 65 14.34 26.06 -2.43
N GLU A 66 13.44 26.05 -3.42
CA GLU A 66 13.70 26.46 -4.81
C GLU A 66 13.01 27.79 -5.18
N SER A 67 12.47 28.53 -4.19
CA SER A 67 11.83 29.85 -4.34
C SER A 67 12.62 30.97 -3.68
#